data_AF-A0A523VT58-F1
#
_entry.id   AF-A0A523VT58-F1
#
_cell.length_a   1.000
_cell.length_b   1.000
_cell.length_c   1.000
_cell.angle_alpha   90.00
_cell.angle_beta   90.00
_cell.angle_gamma   90.00
#
_symmetry.space_group_name_H-M   'P 1'
#
loop_
_entity.id
_entity.type
_entity.pdbx_description
1 polymer ?
#
loop_
_entity_poly.entity_id
_entity_poly.type
_entity_poly.pdbx_seq_one_letter_code
_entity_poly.pdbx_strand_id
1 'polypeptide(L)'
;MTNSIGCYSGLRRGDVRLRCRGIRGAITVSTNEKESILAAAKELLVEMTQANRIGVEDIAAILFTTTPDLNVEFPAAATRELGWPPNLALLCGHEMNVAHDLPHCLRILMLINTEKELDDIRHVYLGEAKRLKNETSLSIGGNT
;
A
#
# COMPACT_ATOMS: atom_id res chain seq x y z
N MET A 1 21.02 -46.41 2.31
CA MET A 1 20.33 -46.20 1.02
C MET A 1 19.03 -46.99 1.12
N THR A 2 17.83 -46.44 1.14
CA THR A 2 17.30 -45.11 0.80
C THR A 2 16.18 -44.81 1.79
N ASN A 3 16.23 -43.63 2.43
CA ASN A 3 15.21 -43.15 3.34
C ASN A 3 13.90 -42.89 2.60
N SER A 4 12.82 -43.22 3.29
CA SER A 4 11.42 -42.93 3.04
C SER A 4 11.16 -41.65 2.27
N ILE A 5 10.50 -41.78 1.12
CA ILE A 5 9.70 -40.74 0.48
C ILE A 5 8.59 -40.40 1.48
N GLY A 6 8.75 -39.28 2.19
CA GLY A 6 7.70 -38.72 3.02
C GLY A 6 6.54 -38.31 2.12
N CYS A 7 5.49 -39.13 2.10
CA CYS A 7 4.17 -38.69 1.68
C CYS A 7 3.81 -37.44 2.50
N TYR A 8 3.64 -36.30 1.83
CA TYR A 8 3.01 -35.12 2.42
C TYR A 8 1.53 -35.45 2.69
N SER A 9 1.28 -36.15 3.79
CA SER A 9 -0.04 -36.35 4.34
C SER A 9 -0.42 -35.11 5.15
N GLY A 10 -1.37 -34.32 4.64
CA GLY A 10 -2.21 -33.49 5.49
C GLY A 10 -2.43 -32.05 5.04
N LEU A 11 -3.37 -31.84 4.11
CA LEU A 11 -4.20 -30.63 4.10
C LEU A 11 -5.62 -31.01 3.64
N ARG A 12 -6.50 -31.27 4.60
CA ARG A 12 -7.94 -31.15 4.43
C ARG A 12 -8.58 -30.58 5.71
N ARG A 13 -8.52 -29.26 5.82
CA ARG A 13 -9.61 -28.38 6.27
C ARG A 13 -9.74 -27.32 5.17
N GLY A 14 -10.97 -26.94 4.82
CA GLY A 14 -11.36 -26.26 3.56
C GLY A 14 -10.27 -25.39 2.92
N ASP A 15 -10.05 -25.58 1.62
CA ASP A 15 -8.95 -25.02 0.84
C ASP A 15 -8.94 -23.48 0.87
N VAL A 16 -8.37 -22.94 1.94
CA VAL A 16 -8.15 -21.52 2.14
C VAL A 16 -6.95 -21.13 1.29
N ARG A 17 -7.24 -20.49 0.15
CA ARG A 17 -6.23 -20.08 -0.80
C ARG A 17 -5.74 -18.68 -0.45
N LEU A 18 -4.64 -18.59 0.30
CA LEU A 18 -3.91 -17.33 0.53
C LEU A 18 -3.37 -16.81 -0.80
N ARG A 19 -3.57 -15.51 -1.07
CA ARG A 19 -3.13 -14.81 -2.28
C ARG A 19 -2.44 -13.51 -1.92
N CYS A 20 -1.48 -13.11 -2.74
CA CYS A 20 -0.96 -11.75 -2.70
C CYS A 20 -1.93 -10.79 -3.40
N ARG A 21 -2.25 -9.67 -2.75
CA ARG A 21 -3.14 -8.61 -3.23
C ARG A 21 -2.53 -7.23 -2.96
N GLY A 22 -2.74 -6.30 -3.87
CA GLY A 22 -2.33 -4.91 -3.71
C GLY A 22 -3.47 -4.03 -3.21
N ILE A 23 -3.25 -3.26 -2.16
CA ILE A 23 -4.12 -2.17 -1.73
C ILE A 23 -3.47 -0.85 -2.17
N ARG A 24 -4.16 -0.09 -3.02
CA ARG A 24 -3.76 1.28 -3.34
C ARG A 24 -4.27 2.27 -2.31
N GLY A 25 -3.40 3.20 -1.93
CA GLY A 25 -3.66 4.36 -1.11
C GLY A 25 -3.16 5.62 -1.81
N ALA A 26 -3.87 6.75 -1.68
CA ALA A 26 -3.34 8.05 -2.05
C ALA A 26 -3.87 9.16 -1.14
N ILE A 27 -3.03 10.14 -0.84
CA ILE A 27 -3.35 11.34 -0.06
C ILE A 27 -2.54 12.53 -0.58
N THR A 28 -3.10 13.74 -0.49
CA THR A 28 -2.35 14.97 -0.74
C THR A 28 -1.78 15.53 0.55
N VAL A 29 -0.52 15.96 0.51
CA VAL A 29 0.19 16.61 1.61
C VAL A 29 0.02 18.12 1.51
N SER A 30 -0.27 18.79 2.62
CA SER A 30 -0.52 20.24 2.64
C SER A 30 0.71 21.08 2.32
N THR A 31 1.87 20.71 2.88
CA THR A 31 3.15 21.40 2.72
C THR A 31 4.27 20.39 2.55
N ASN A 32 5.33 20.76 1.79
CA ASN A 32 6.55 19.97 1.68
C ASN A 32 7.42 20.13 2.94
N GLU A 33 6.88 19.70 4.07
CA GLU A 33 7.50 19.71 5.40
C GLU A 33 7.48 18.29 5.96
N LYS A 34 8.48 17.96 6.77
CA LYS A 34 8.66 16.63 7.36
C LYS A 34 7.40 16.18 8.12
N GLU A 35 6.89 17.04 8.99
CA GLU A 35 5.75 16.76 9.85
C GLU A 35 4.49 16.51 9.02
N SER A 36 4.29 17.27 7.95
CA SER A 36 3.16 17.12 7.03
C SER A 36 3.22 15.80 6.24
N ILE A 37 4.38 15.44 5.70
CA ILE A 37 4.57 14.17 4.97
C ILE A 37 4.32 12.97 5.89
N LEU A 38 4.88 13.00 7.11
CA LEU A 38 4.71 11.91 8.07
C LEU A 38 3.29 11.81 8.60
N ALA A 39 2.63 12.94 8.87
CA ALA A 39 1.23 12.95 9.28
C ALA A 39 0.32 12.34 8.20
N ALA A 40 0.48 12.76 6.94
CA ALA A 40 -0.29 12.23 5.82
C ALA A 40 -0.02 10.74 5.57
N ALA A 41 1.25 10.31 5.64
CA ALA A 41 1.60 8.89 5.51
C ALA A 41 0.98 8.03 6.62
N LYS A 42 1.01 8.50 7.88
CA LYS A 42 0.38 7.80 9.02
C LYS A 42 -1.13 7.69 8.83
N GLU A 43 -1.80 8.79 8.50
CA GLU A 43 -3.24 8.82 8.24
C GLU A 43 -3.61 7.79 7.17
N LEU A 44 -2.90 7.82 6.03
CA LEU A 44 -3.19 6.92 4.92
C LEU A 44 -2.95 5.45 5.28
N LEU A 45 -1.84 5.11 5.97
CA LEU A 45 -1.56 3.74 6.41
C LEU A 45 -2.61 3.20 7.38
N VAL A 46 -3.05 4.01 8.34
CA VAL A 46 -4.09 3.65 9.31
C VAL A 46 -5.42 3.41 8.59
N GLU A 47 -5.84 4.31 7.70
CA GLU A 47 -7.09 4.16 6.96
C GLU A 47 -7.06 2.93 6.03
N MET A 48 -5.93 2.67 5.36
CA MET A 48 -5.77 1.49 4.49
C MET A 48 -5.91 0.18 5.26
N THR A 49 -5.26 0.06 6.42
CA THR A 49 -5.33 -1.14 7.27
C THR A 49 -6.72 -1.33 7.87
N GLN A 50 -7.35 -0.26 8.36
CA GLN A 50 -8.70 -0.29 8.92
C GLN A 50 -9.77 -0.64 7.87
N ALA A 51 -9.74 0.01 6.70
CA ALA A 51 -10.69 -0.25 5.61
C ALA A 51 -10.63 -1.69 5.10
N ASN A 52 -9.45 -2.33 5.21
CA ASN A 52 -9.25 -3.72 4.83
C ASN A 52 -9.26 -4.69 6.02
N ARG A 53 -9.41 -4.23 7.27
CA ARG A 53 -9.42 -5.09 8.47
C ARG A 53 -8.23 -6.07 8.49
N ILE A 54 -7.03 -5.56 8.20
CA ILE A 54 -5.79 -6.34 8.17
C ILE A 54 -4.85 -5.90 9.29
N GLY A 55 -4.04 -6.84 9.78
CA GLY A 55 -2.93 -6.56 10.68
C GLY A 55 -1.63 -6.29 9.92
N VAL A 56 -0.57 -5.91 10.65
CA VAL A 56 0.75 -5.67 10.05
C VAL A 56 1.39 -7.00 9.61
N GLU A 57 1.05 -8.09 10.27
CA GLU A 57 1.44 -9.47 9.95
C GLU A 57 0.96 -9.95 8.58
N ASP A 58 -0.10 -9.35 8.05
CA ASP A 58 -0.63 -9.66 6.72
C ASP A 58 0.17 -8.96 5.61
N ILE A 59 0.98 -7.95 5.94
CA ILE A 59 1.70 -7.10 4.98
C ILE A 59 3.00 -7.76 4.57
N ALA A 60 3.13 -8.03 3.26
CA ALA A 60 4.36 -8.54 2.67
C ALA A 60 5.38 -7.42 2.39
N ALA A 61 4.92 -6.29 1.82
CA ALA A 61 5.75 -5.14 1.50
C ALA A 61 4.92 -3.88 1.27
N ILE A 62 5.54 -2.71 1.39
CA ILE A 62 4.92 -1.42 1.09
C ILE A 62 5.83 -0.59 0.19
N LEU A 63 5.27 -0.12 -0.92
CA LEU A 63 5.91 0.81 -1.82
C LEU A 63 5.25 2.17 -1.67
N PHE A 64 6.06 3.20 -1.42
CA PHE A 64 5.64 4.59 -1.33
C PHE A 64 6.14 5.32 -2.57
N THR A 65 5.27 6.09 -3.21
CA THR A 65 5.68 7.06 -4.23
C THR A 65 5.22 8.45 -3.82
N THR A 66 6.04 9.46 -4.09
CA THR A 66 5.66 10.86 -3.95
C THR A 66 5.82 11.59 -5.27
N THR A 67 5.02 12.61 -5.52
CA THR A 67 5.35 13.57 -6.57
C THR A 67 6.71 14.25 -6.25
N PRO A 68 7.50 14.65 -7.28
CA PRO A 68 8.85 15.19 -7.06
C PRO A 68 8.93 16.48 -6.24
N ASP A 69 7.79 17.17 -6.08
CA ASP A 69 7.63 18.36 -5.23
C ASP A 69 7.55 18.05 -3.72
N LEU A 70 7.47 16.75 -3.34
CA LEU A 70 7.63 16.27 -1.97
C LEU A 70 8.96 15.53 -1.80
N ASN A 71 9.93 16.20 -1.20
CA ASN A 71 11.33 15.76 -1.21
C ASN A 71 12.09 15.96 0.11
N VAL A 72 11.42 16.41 1.18
CA VAL A 72 12.08 16.71 2.47
C VAL A 72 12.16 15.53 3.43
N GLU A 73 11.36 14.48 3.25
CA GLU A 73 11.32 13.32 4.14
C GLU A 73 10.84 12.06 3.41
N PHE A 74 11.30 10.89 3.86
CA PHE A 74 10.81 9.59 3.40
C PHE A 74 9.49 9.21 4.09
N PRO A 75 8.40 8.98 3.35
CA PRO A 75 7.12 8.53 3.90
C PRO A 75 7.21 7.27 4.77
N ALA A 76 8.12 6.36 4.41
CA ALA A 76 8.31 5.11 5.14
C ALA A 76 8.68 5.30 6.62
N ALA A 77 9.24 6.45 7.01
CA ALA A 77 9.52 6.74 8.41
C ALA A 77 8.25 6.75 9.29
N ALA A 78 7.07 7.03 8.71
CA ALA A 78 5.78 6.95 9.40
C ALA A 78 5.50 5.56 10.02
N THR A 79 5.95 4.49 9.38
CA THR A 79 5.78 3.11 9.89
C THR A 79 6.48 2.91 11.24
N ARG A 80 7.64 3.55 11.46
CA ARG A 80 8.38 3.49 12.72
C ARG A 80 7.65 4.25 13.82
N GLU A 81 7.07 5.41 13.50
CA GLU A 81 6.26 6.19 14.45
C GLU A 81 4.97 5.46 14.85
N LEU A 82 4.41 4.64 13.95
CA LEU A 82 3.28 3.77 14.24
C LEU A 82 3.67 2.50 15.02
N GLY A 83 4.96 2.30 15.32
CA GLY A 83 5.44 1.12 16.03
C GLY A 83 5.42 -0.16 15.21
N TRP A 84 5.43 -0.07 13.88
CA TRP A 84 5.44 -1.26 13.02
C TRP A 84 6.82 -1.94 13.04
N PRO A 85 6.90 -3.26 12.77
CA PRO A 85 8.13 -4.02 12.89
C PRO A 85 9.26 -3.46 12.01
N PRO A 86 10.51 -3.38 12.52
CA PRO A 86 11.63 -2.78 11.80
C PRO A 86 12.09 -3.59 10.58
N ASN A 87 11.68 -4.86 10.47
CA ASN A 87 12.00 -5.77 9.38
C ASN A 87 10.94 -5.80 8.27
N LEU A 88 9.90 -4.96 8.34
CA LEU A 88 8.92 -4.82 7.26
C LEU A 88 9.61 -4.29 5.99
N ALA A 89 9.34 -4.90 4.85
CA ALA A 89 9.93 -4.48 3.57
C ALA A 89 9.27 -3.18 3.09
N LEU A 90 10.05 -2.10 3.01
CA LEU A 90 9.60 -0.77 2.60
C LEU A 90 10.48 -0.26 1.46
N LEU A 91 9.87 0.38 0.46
CA LEU A 91 10.58 1.06 -0.62
C LEU A 91 9.94 2.42 -0.90
N CYS A 92 10.76 3.46 -1.03
CA CYS A 92 10.30 4.79 -1.44
C CYS A 92 10.86 5.14 -2.82
N GLY A 93 10.07 5.83 -3.63
CA GLY A 93 10.49 6.41 -4.89
C GLY A 93 9.71 7.68 -5.21
N HIS A 94 10.06 8.33 -6.31
CA HIS A 94 9.23 9.39 -6.88
C HIS A 94 8.34 8.82 -7.97
N GLU A 95 7.13 9.36 -8.06
CA GLU A 95 6.19 9.08 -9.14
C GLU A 95 6.65 9.74 -10.44
N MET A 96 6.13 9.25 -11.57
CA MET A 96 6.32 9.92 -12.85
C MET A 96 5.88 11.40 -12.77
N ASN A 97 6.72 12.30 -13.29
CA ASN A 97 6.43 13.73 -13.31
C ASN A 97 5.58 14.10 -14.54
N VAL A 98 4.27 13.82 -14.48
CA VAL A 98 3.33 14.11 -15.56
C VAL A 98 2.77 15.54 -15.41
N ALA A 99 2.76 16.29 -16.52
CA ALA A 99 2.21 17.65 -16.52
C ALA A 99 0.72 17.64 -16.11
N HIS A 100 0.36 18.57 -15.23
CA HIS A 100 -1.01 18.73 -14.68
C HIS A 100 -1.51 17.56 -13.82
N ASP A 101 -0.64 16.62 -13.42
CA ASP A 101 -1.00 15.65 -12.38
C ASP A 101 -1.17 16.34 -11.01
N LEU A 102 -1.80 15.63 -10.09
CA LEU A 102 -2.10 16.09 -8.75
C LEU A 102 -0.82 16.42 -7.96
N PRO A 103 -0.58 17.69 -7.58
CA PRO A 103 0.63 18.07 -6.86
C PRO A 103 0.61 17.60 -5.40
N HIS A 104 1.78 17.57 -4.78
CA HIS A 104 1.98 17.13 -3.39
C HIS A 104 1.28 15.80 -3.06
N CYS A 105 1.30 14.85 -3.99
CA CYS A 105 0.60 13.58 -3.82
C CYS A 105 1.55 12.49 -3.31
N LEU A 106 1.12 11.83 -2.23
CA LEU A 106 1.74 10.66 -1.66
C LEU A 106 0.86 9.45 -1.94
N ARG A 107 1.44 8.42 -2.57
CA ARG A 107 0.76 7.19 -2.97
C ARG A 107 1.42 6.00 -2.27
N ILE A 108 0.61 4.99 -1.98
CA ILE A 108 1.03 3.75 -1.32
C ILE A 108 0.48 2.57 -2.10
N LEU A 109 1.36 1.62 -2.44
CA LEU A 109 0.97 0.27 -2.80
C LEU A 109 1.38 -0.68 -1.68
N MET A 110 0.40 -1.19 -0.96
CA MET A 110 0.58 -2.18 0.10
C MET A 110 0.30 -3.58 -0.45
N LEU A 111 1.30 -4.44 -0.45
CA LEU A 111 1.14 -5.85 -0.82
C LEU A 111 0.83 -6.67 0.42
N ILE A 112 -0.29 -7.39 0.39
CA ILE A 112 -0.79 -8.18 1.51
C ILE A 112 -1.02 -9.63 1.11
N ASN A 113 -0.84 -10.55 2.06
CA ASN A 113 -1.28 -11.93 1.95
C ASN A 113 -2.68 -12.04 2.56
N THR A 114 -3.67 -12.43 1.77
CA THR A 114 -5.06 -12.45 2.20
C THR A 114 -5.87 -13.49 1.45
N GLU A 115 -6.99 -13.89 2.04
CA GLU A 115 -7.99 -14.76 1.42
C GLU A 115 -9.00 -13.98 0.56
N LYS A 116 -8.99 -12.65 0.66
CA LYS A 116 -9.92 -11.77 -0.04
C LYS A 116 -9.79 -11.86 -1.56
N GLU A 117 -10.95 -11.77 -2.22
CA GLU A 117 -11.00 -11.59 -3.66
C GLU A 117 -10.68 -10.14 -4.04
N LEU A 118 -10.43 -9.89 -5.34
CA LEU A 118 -10.08 -8.54 -5.81
C LEU A 118 -11.17 -7.50 -5.49
N ASP A 119 -12.44 -7.89 -5.61
CA ASP A 119 -13.59 -7.00 -5.40
C ASP A 119 -13.81 -6.65 -3.91
N ASP A 120 -13.20 -7.42 -3.01
CA ASP A 120 -13.23 -7.18 -1.56
C ASP A 120 -12.14 -6.20 -1.10
N ILE A 121 -11.15 -5.92 -1.96
CA ILE A 121 -10.07 -4.99 -1.65
C ILE A 121 -10.61 -3.56 -1.66
N ARG A 122 -10.37 -2.84 -0.56
CA ARG A 122 -10.78 -1.45 -0.39
C ARG A 122 -9.59 -0.53 -0.59
N HIS A 123 -9.51 0.11 -1.75
CA HIS A 123 -8.54 1.17 -2.00
C HIS A 123 -8.97 2.46 -1.29
N VAL A 124 -7.99 3.22 -0.80
CA VAL A 124 -8.20 4.42 0.03
C VAL A 124 -7.68 5.66 -0.68
N TYR A 125 -8.51 6.69 -0.81
CA TYR A 125 -8.13 7.96 -1.43
C TYR A 125 -8.64 9.09 -0.52
N LEU A 126 -7.73 9.90 -0.01
CA LEU A 126 -7.99 10.95 0.98
C LEU A 126 -7.64 12.33 0.42
N GLY A 127 -8.16 13.39 1.04
CA GLY A 127 -7.96 14.76 0.56
C GLY A 127 -8.36 14.94 -0.91
N GLU A 128 -7.53 15.66 -1.66
CA GLU A 128 -7.75 15.88 -3.10
C GLU A 128 -7.46 14.64 -3.95
N ALA A 129 -6.74 13.65 -3.41
CA ALA A 129 -6.45 12.39 -4.11
C ALA A 129 -7.72 11.55 -4.38
N LYS A 130 -8.86 11.91 -3.76
CA LYS A 130 -10.18 11.36 -4.11
C LYS A 130 -10.51 11.50 -5.61
N ARG A 131 -9.95 12.50 -6.30
CA ARG A 131 -10.13 12.71 -7.75
C ARG A 131 -9.60 11.51 -8.56
N LEU A 132 -8.48 10.91 -8.15
CA LEU A 132 -7.84 9.76 -8.82
C LEU A 132 -8.74 8.51 -8.85
N LYS A 133 -9.62 8.35 -7.84
CA LYS A 133 -10.58 7.23 -7.80
C LYS A 133 -11.55 7.28 -8.97
N ASN A 134 -11.99 8.48 -9.37
CA ASN A 134 -12.97 8.65 -10.42
C ASN A 134 -12.34 8.52 -11.82
N GLU A 135 -11.09 8.96 -11.99
CA GLU A 135 -10.34 8.84 -13.24
C GLU A 135 -10.15 7.39 -13.67
N THR A 136 -9.90 6.48 -12.71
CA THR A 136 -9.69 5.05 -12.99
C THR A 136 -10.91 4.37 -13.62
N SER A 137 -12.13 4.93 -13.45
CA SER A 137 -13.36 4.35 -13.99
C SER A 137 -13.63 4.70 -15.46
N LEU A 138 -12.86 5.63 -16.05
CA LEU A 138 -13.10 6.16 -17.40
C LEU A 138 -12.03 5.79 -18.44
N SER A 139 -10.89 5.21 -18.06
CA SER A 139 -9.82 4.87 -19.00
C SER A 139 -9.42 3.39 -18.94
N ILE A 140 -10.02 2.59 -19.82
CA ILE A 140 -9.40 1.33 -20.27
C ILE A 140 -8.20 1.73 -21.15
N GLY A 141 -7.07 2.06 -20.51
CA GLY A 141 -5.78 2.34 -21.19
C GLY A 141 -5.13 3.67 -20.79
N GLY A 142 -4.16 3.59 -19.87
CA GLY A 142 -3.21 4.66 -19.50
C GLY A 142 -3.83 5.86 -18.77
N ASN A 143 -3.23 6.43 -17.72
CA ASN A 143 -1.80 6.51 -17.41
C ASN A 143 -1.58 6.16 -15.94
N THR A 144 -1.21 4.91 -15.69
CA THR A 144 -0.81 4.38 -14.37
C THR A 144 0.54 4.88 -13.94
#